data_AF-A0A2U3L1G9-F1
#
_entry.id   AF-A0A2U3L1G9-F1
#
_cell.length_a   1.000
_cell.length_b   1.000
_cell.length_c   1.000
_cell.angle_alpha   90.00
_cell.angle_beta   90.00
_cell.angle_gamma   90.00
#
_symmetry.space_group_name_H-M   'P 1'
#
loop_
_entity.id
_entity.type
_entity.pdbx_description
1 polymer ?
#
loop_
_entity_poly.entity_id
_entity_poly.type
_entity_poly.pdbx_seq_one_letter_code
_entity_poly.pdbx_strand_id
1 'polypeptide(L)'
;MKTVQNKTDSIDGKEPQGLSDLSINHPSAWDIDQFRANWYAFLESLLEEEASSLIPSRRMRCQIEQTPVFQEVVSGWDTMKSSLRLDAWKRLLLAAEESCRTILPACVQCGECCRMGSPTLHLEDIPLLQSGKIPWDQLITLRKGEPARSPFDGKPFILTEDKIKVREKEGLRECVFLTSQTADEAAVCSIYNDRPLQCRAQACWDPIPARETADMPFLLRENIFAGVDLLLKIMGEHESRCGFEALSSAFEEINRSNGENVNEVLELLSYEDHFRQFVSERFNIPSESMDLLLGRSFAQMTTLFGFRVSCEPDGTRCLVSDDQKE
;
A
#
# COMPACT_ATOMS: atom_id res chain seq x y z
N MET A 1 72.19 37.67 4.43
CA MET A 1 71.28 38.54 5.21
C MET A 1 69.85 38.08 4.96
N LYS A 2 69.06 38.05 6.04
CA LYS A 2 67.62 37.73 6.14
C LYS A 2 67.23 36.24 6.19
N THR A 3 67.35 35.75 7.42
CA THR A 3 66.51 34.77 8.12
C THR A 3 65.04 34.88 7.73
N VAL A 4 64.37 33.75 7.47
CA VAL A 4 62.90 33.64 7.44
C VAL A 4 62.51 32.64 8.52
N GLN A 5 61.78 33.15 9.51
CA GLN A 5 61.25 32.44 10.67
C GLN A 5 60.06 31.56 10.26
N ASN A 6 59.99 30.37 10.84
CA ASN A 6 58.80 29.51 10.86
C ASN A 6 57.61 30.22 11.53
N LYS A 7 56.43 30.09 10.93
CA LYS A 7 55.14 30.19 11.61
C LYS A 7 54.36 28.91 11.34
N THR A 8 54.21 28.12 12.39
CA THR A 8 53.19 27.07 12.54
C THR A 8 51.85 27.76 12.78
N ASP A 9 50.95 27.69 11.79
CA ASP A 9 49.55 28.06 11.99
C ASP A 9 48.75 26.81 12.36
N SER A 10 48.06 26.93 13.50
CA SER A 10 47.16 25.95 14.09
C SER A 10 46.03 25.59 13.12
N ILE A 11 45.75 24.30 13.03
CA ILE A 11 44.58 23.76 12.33
C ILE A 11 43.39 23.94 13.27
N ASP A 12 42.65 25.03 13.13
CA ASP A 12 41.30 25.18 13.69
C ASP A 12 40.35 24.29 12.89
N GLY A 13 39.73 23.34 13.59
CA GLY A 13 38.69 22.48 13.06
C GLY A 13 37.46 23.31 12.70
N LYS A 14 37.15 23.41 11.40
CA LYS A 14 35.87 23.90 10.93
C LYS A 14 34.81 22.82 11.14
N GLU A 15 33.86 23.09 12.04
CA GLU A 15 32.59 22.38 12.09
C GLU A 15 31.84 22.52 10.74
N PRO A 16 31.10 21.48 10.28
CA PRO A 16 30.33 21.56 9.06
C PRO A 16 29.20 22.58 9.20
N GLN A 17 29.17 23.54 8.28
CA GLN A 17 28.16 24.59 8.19
C GLN A 17 26.88 24.01 7.57
N GLY A 18 26.00 23.45 8.41
CA GLY A 18 24.65 23.01 8.01
C GLY A 18 23.59 23.07 9.12
N LEU A 19 23.95 23.35 10.37
CA LEU A 19 23.08 23.18 11.54
C LEU A 19 22.48 24.48 12.12
N SER A 20 22.63 25.64 11.46
CA SER A 20 22.45 26.94 12.12
C SER A 20 21.05 27.55 12.13
N ASP A 21 20.05 26.99 11.43
CA ASP A 21 18.73 27.64 11.30
C ASP A 21 17.58 27.00 12.12
N LEU A 22 17.85 25.97 12.94
CA LEU A 22 16.88 25.44 13.92
C LEU A 22 16.95 26.21 15.26
N SER A 23 16.60 27.49 15.26
CA SER A 23 16.55 28.31 16.47
C SER A 23 15.20 28.17 17.21
N ILE A 24 15.04 27.15 18.06
CA ILE A 24 13.98 27.09 19.09
C ILE A 24 14.50 26.39 20.38
N ASN A 25 15.15 27.15 21.28
CA ASN A 25 15.64 26.74 22.62
C ASN A 25 16.56 25.49 22.68
N HIS A 26 17.49 25.47 23.64
CA HIS A 26 18.44 24.36 23.82
C HIS A 26 17.70 23.05 24.19
N PRO A 27 18.12 21.85 23.70
CA PRO A 27 17.43 20.57 23.95
C PRO A 27 17.12 20.25 25.42
N SER A 28 17.87 20.85 26.34
CA SER A 28 17.61 20.79 27.78
C SER A 28 16.21 21.23 28.21
N ALA A 29 15.58 22.12 27.45
CA ALA A 29 14.28 22.72 27.78
C ALA A 29 13.08 22.07 27.07
N TRP A 30 13.31 21.14 26.13
CA TRP A 30 12.24 20.56 25.32
C TRP A 30 11.36 19.59 26.11
N ASP A 31 10.05 19.70 25.98
CA ASP A 31 9.15 18.59 26.26
C ASP A 31 9.20 17.54 25.14
N ILE A 32 8.45 16.44 25.27
CA ILE A 32 8.46 15.36 24.28
C ILE A 32 7.93 15.81 22.91
N ASP A 33 6.98 16.75 22.86
CA ASP A 33 6.39 17.22 21.62
C ASP A 33 7.36 18.14 20.86
N GLN A 34 8.07 19.02 21.58
CA GLN A 34 9.17 19.82 21.03
C GLN A 34 10.32 18.93 20.57
N PHE A 35 10.69 17.91 21.34
CA PHE A 35 11.69 16.93 20.90
C PHE A 35 11.28 16.27 19.58
N ARG A 36 10.04 15.78 19.49
CA ARG A 36 9.51 15.14 18.28
C ARG A 36 9.56 16.12 17.11
N ALA A 37 9.02 17.33 17.27
CA ALA A 37 9.02 18.34 16.20
C ALA A 37 10.43 18.66 15.68
N ASN A 38 11.40 18.84 16.58
CA ASN A 38 12.80 19.08 16.19
C ASN A 38 13.43 17.85 15.53
N TRP A 39 13.08 16.64 15.98
CA TRP A 39 13.49 15.39 15.35
C TRP A 39 12.98 15.25 13.92
N TYR A 40 11.69 15.53 13.70
CA TYR A 40 11.09 15.57 12.37
C TYR A 40 11.81 16.54 11.44
N ALA A 41 12.01 17.78 11.89
CA ALA A 41 12.68 18.81 11.11
C ALA A 41 14.13 18.43 10.76
N PHE A 42 14.87 17.84 11.71
CA PHE A 42 16.21 17.33 11.45
C PHE A 42 16.21 16.20 10.41
N LEU A 43 15.30 15.23 10.54
CA LEU A 43 15.20 14.13 9.57
C LEU A 43 14.83 14.62 8.18
N GLU A 44 13.92 15.59 8.05
CA GLU A 44 13.59 16.20 6.77
C GLU A 44 14.82 16.85 6.15
N SER A 45 15.56 17.67 6.90
CA SER A 45 16.82 18.27 6.44
C SER A 45 17.85 17.23 6.01
N LEU A 46 18.04 16.17 6.81
CA LEU A 46 19.00 15.11 6.52
C LEU A 46 18.64 14.35 5.22
N LEU A 47 17.35 14.12 4.99
CA LEU A 47 16.87 13.38 3.83
C LEU A 47 16.78 14.25 2.57
N GLU A 48 16.58 15.57 2.70
CA GLU A 48 16.68 16.53 1.60
C GLU A 48 18.12 16.69 1.10
N GLU A 49 19.11 16.69 1.99
CA GLU A 49 20.53 16.71 1.61
C GLU A 49 20.94 15.46 0.80
N GLU A 50 20.25 14.34 1.03
CA GLU A 50 20.45 13.08 0.31
C GLU A 50 19.52 12.89 -0.90
N ALA A 51 18.87 13.95 -1.42
CA ALA A 51 17.81 13.93 -2.45
C ALA A 51 18.10 13.18 -3.78
N SER A 52 19.29 12.63 -3.97
CA SER A 52 19.61 11.67 -5.05
C SER A 52 19.30 10.20 -4.71
N SER A 53 18.90 9.91 -3.47
CA SER A 53 18.60 8.57 -2.99
C SER A 53 17.28 8.05 -3.55
N LEU A 54 17.27 6.84 -4.13
CA LEU A 54 16.06 6.13 -4.60
C LEU A 54 15.19 5.60 -3.44
N ILE A 55 15.50 6.01 -2.21
CA ILE A 55 15.00 5.38 -1.01
C ILE A 55 13.94 6.28 -0.37
N PRO A 56 12.73 5.77 -0.12
CA PRO A 56 11.65 6.58 0.45
C PRO A 56 12.00 7.16 1.82
N SER A 57 11.77 8.46 2.03
CA SER A 57 12.05 9.17 3.28
C SER A 57 11.38 8.52 4.50
N ARG A 58 10.13 8.06 4.33
CA ARG A 58 9.39 7.32 5.38
C ARG A 58 10.10 6.02 5.78
N ARG A 59 10.76 5.34 4.83
CA ARG A 59 11.56 4.15 5.12
C ARG A 59 12.76 4.52 5.99
N MET A 60 13.52 5.53 5.60
CA MET A 60 14.73 5.95 6.34
C MET A 60 14.38 6.38 7.76
N ARG A 61 13.34 7.21 7.89
CA ARG A 61 12.80 7.57 9.20
C ARG A 61 12.48 6.33 10.06
N CYS A 62 11.67 5.40 9.56
CA CYS A 62 11.32 4.19 10.33
C CYS A 62 12.55 3.35 10.70
N GLN A 63 13.56 3.27 9.85
CA GLN A 63 14.81 2.57 10.15
C GLN A 63 15.57 3.25 11.29
N ILE A 64 15.71 4.58 11.24
CA ILE A 64 16.40 5.35 12.29
C ILE A 64 15.65 5.25 13.61
N GLU A 65 14.33 5.35 13.57
CA GLU A 65 13.48 5.25 14.75
C GLU A 65 13.52 3.85 15.38
N GLN A 66 13.89 2.81 14.64
CA GLN A 66 14.09 1.45 15.19
C GLN A 66 15.46 1.24 15.85
N THR A 67 16.36 2.22 15.79
CA THR A 67 17.67 2.09 16.43
C THR A 67 17.53 2.07 17.97
N PRO A 68 18.39 1.29 18.68
CA PRO A 68 18.39 1.29 20.13
C PRO A 68 18.59 2.68 20.74
N VAL A 69 19.41 3.51 20.10
CA VAL A 69 19.69 4.89 20.52
C VAL A 69 18.40 5.73 20.50
N PHE A 70 17.63 5.68 19.41
CA PHE A 70 16.36 6.41 19.35
C PHE A 70 15.37 5.93 20.40
N GLN A 71 15.19 4.61 20.52
CA GLN A 71 14.25 4.02 21.49
C GLN A 71 14.61 4.37 22.94
N GLU A 72 15.90 4.33 23.30
CA GLU A 72 16.40 4.76 24.60
C GLU A 72 16.12 6.25 24.85
N VAL A 73 16.47 7.12 23.90
CA VAL A 73 16.34 8.57 24.07
C VAL A 73 14.87 8.97 24.18
N VAL A 74 13.99 8.44 23.33
CA VAL A 74 12.56 8.76 23.33
C VAL A 74 11.87 8.26 24.60
N SER A 75 12.10 7.02 25.00
CA SER A 75 11.48 6.46 26.21
C SER A 75 11.97 7.15 27.50
N GLY A 76 13.22 7.63 27.49
CA GLY A 76 13.82 8.32 28.63
C GLY A 76 13.57 9.83 28.70
N TRP A 77 13.14 10.48 27.61
CA TRP A 77 13.24 11.93 27.43
C TRP A 77 12.64 12.76 28.56
N ASP A 78 11.39 12.45 28.96
CA ASP A 78 10.66 13.19 30.00
C ASP A 78 11.25 12.99 31.39
N THR A 79 11.86 11.84 31.64
CA THR A 79 12.51 11.51 32.94
C THR A 79 13.99 11.90 32.98
N MET A 80 14.58 12.19 31.82
CA MET A 80 15.98 12.54 31.67
C MET A 80 16.26 13.91 32.27
N LYS A 81 17.30 14.00 33.11
CA LYS A 81 17.79 15.28 33.62
C LYS A 81 18.11 16.23 32.46
N SER A 82 17.66 17.48 32.55
CA SER A 82 17.86 18.50 31.50
C SER A 82 19.32 18.65 31.05
N SER A 83 20.29 18.41 31.95
CA SER A 83 21.73 18.47 31.65
C SER A 83 22.22 17.36 30.71
N LEU A 84 21.50 16.24 30.60
CA LEU A 84 21.87 15.08 29.76
C LEU A 84 21.20 15.12 28.37
N ARG A 85 20.14 15.93 28.20
CA ARG A 85 19.35 15.98 26.95
C ARG A 85 20.15 16.43 25.74
N LEU A 86 21.13 17.32 25.91
CA LEU A 86 22.00 17.73 24.81
C LEU A 86 22.88 16.57 24.31
N ASP A 87 23.45 15.80 25.23
CA ASP A 87 24.29 14.65 24.88
C ASP A 87 23.45 13.56 24.20
N ALA A 88 22.28 13.26 24.76
CA ALA A 88 21.31 12.35 24.16
C ALA A 88 20.90 12.80 22.73
N TRP A 89 20.64 14.09 22.54
CA TRP A 89 20.35 14.66 21.22
C TRP A 89 21.52 14.47 20.25
N LYS A 90 22.75 14.82 20.64
CA LYS A 90 23.94 14.63 19.79
C LYS A 90 24.18 13.16 19.42
N ARG A 91 24.02 12.24 20.38
CA ARG A 91 24.11 10.79 20.11
C ARG A 91 23.07 10.36 19.09
N LEU A 92 21.86 10.90 19.20
CA LEU A 92 20.78 10.60 18.27
C LEU A 92 21.06 11.11 16.85
N LEU A 93 21.56 12.34 16.70
CA LEU A 93 21.93 12.90 15.39
C LEU A 93 22.98 12.03 14.69
N LEU A 94 24.05 11.64 15.41
CA LEU A 94 25.09 10.78 14.87
C LEU A 94 24.56 9.39 14.48
N ALA A 95 23.66 8.82 15.28
CA ALA A 95 23.03 7.53 14.97
C ALA A 95 22.14 7.60 13.72
N ALA A 96 21.49 8.75 13.50
CA ALA A 96 20.67 8.99 12.32
C ALA A 96 21.53 9.07 11.05
N GLU A 97 22.58 9.88 11.06
CA GLU A 97 23.52 10.01 9.93
C GLU A 97 24.13 8.65 9.56
N GLU A 98 24.55 7.85 10.54
CA GLU A 98 25.10 6.51 10.29
C GLU A 98 24.05 5.55 9.72
N SER A 99 22.80 5.66 10.18
CA SER A 99 21.70 4.83 9.69
C SER A 99 21.30 5.16 8.25
N CYS A 100 21.51 6.38 7.77
CA CYS A 100 21.29 6.73 6.36
C CYS A 100 22.32 6.08 5.43
N ARG A 101 23.54 5.79 5.91
CA ARG A 101 24.62 5.21 5.09
C ARG A 101 24.40 3.74 4.74
N THR A 102 23.60 3.01 5.53
CA THR A 102 23.40 1.57 5.35
C THR A 102 21.92 1.23 5.34
N ILE A 103 21.47 0.53 4.30
CA ILE A 103 20.07 0.10 4.17
C ILE A 103 19.91 -1.30 4.72
N LEU A 104 19.01 -1.47 5.70
CA LEU A 104 18.69 -2.79 6.20
C LEU A 104 18.06 -3.64 5.07
N PRO A 105 18.51 -4.89 4.84
CA PRO A 105 18.00 -5.75 3.77
C PRO A 105 16.66 -6.42 4.16
N ALA A 106 15.80 -5.71 4.88
CA ALA A 106 14.52 -6.21 5.38
C ALA A 106 13.46 -5.11 5.40
N CYS A 107 12.19 -5.53 5.47
CA CYS A 107 11.09 -4.61 5.71
C CYS A 107 11.18 -4.04 7.12
N VAL A 108 11.26 -2.71 7.24
CA VAL A 108 11.25 -1.98 8.52
C VAL A 108 9.82 -1.54 8.89
N GLN A 109 8.79 -2.15 8.30
CA GLN A 109 7.38 -1.81 8.52
C GLN A 109 7.02 -0.32 8.27
N CYS A 110 7.77 0.37 7.41
CA CYS A 110 7.48 1.77 7.07
C CYS A 110 6.10 1.98 6.41
N GLY A 111 5.53 0.91 5.85
CA GLY A 111 4.22 0.93 5.18
C GLY A 111 4.23 1.64 3.83
N GLU A 112 5.39 1.95 3.26
CA GLU A 112 5.50 2.57 1.94
C GLU A 112 4.83 1.71 0.86
N CYS A 113 5.29 0.47 0.71
CA CYS A 113 4.70 -0.46 -0.25
C CYS A 113 3.23 -0.76 0.05
N CYS A 114 2.86 -0.87 1.33
CA CYS A 114 1.49 -1.14 1.74
C CYS A 114 0.51 -0.01 1.37
N ARG A 115 0.99 1.22 1.18
CA ARG A 115 0.18 2.38 0.76
C ARG A 115 0.01 2.49 -0.75
N MET A 116 0.95 1.92 -1.50
CA MET A 116 0.91 1.92 -2.96
C MET A 116 -0.02 0.84 -3.53
N GLY A 117 -0.23 -0.23 -2.77
CA GLY A 117 -1.13 -1.31 -3.14
C GLY A 117 -1.04 -2.49 -2.19
N SER A 118 -2.11 -3.27 -2.12
CA SER A 118 -2.10 -4.57 -1.46
C SER A 118 -1.47 -5.66 -2.36
N PRO A 119 -0.98 -6.77 -1.78
CA PRO A 119 -0.39 -7.85 -2.56
C PRO A 119 -1.43 -8.63 -3.38
N THR A 120 -1.00 -9.05 -4.56
CA THR A 120 -1.57 -10.15 -5.33
C THR A 120 -0.92 -11.45 -4.88
N LEU A 121 -1.74 -12.47 -4.63
CA LEU A 121 -1.31 -13.75 -4.11
C LEU A 121 -0.73 -14.65 -5.19
N HIS A 122 0.29 -15.41 -4.82
CA HIS A 122 0.89 -16.44 -5.64
C HIS A 122 0.44 -17.83 -5.20
N LEU A 123 0.65 -18.84 -6.05
CA LEU A 123 0.25 -20.21 -5.75
C LEU A 123 0.84 -20.72 -4.41
N GLU A 124 2.04 -20.24 -4.06
CA GLU A 124 2.71 -20.52 -2.79
C GLU A 124 1.93 -20.02 -1.56
N ASP A 125 1.01 -19.06 -1.73
CA ASP A 125 0.25 -18.47 -0.63
C ASP A 125 -1.00 -19.29 -0.23
N ILE A 126 -1.32 -20.39 -0.93
CA ILE A 126 -2.43 -21.30 -0.56
C ILE A 126 -2.44 -21.67 0.93
N PRO A 127 -1.31 -22.03 1.58
CA PRO A 127 -1.30 -22.38 3.00
C PRO A 127 -1.76 -21.24 3.90
N LEU A 128 -1.57 -19.97 3.52
CA LEU A 128 -2.05 -18.81 4.31
C LEU A 128 -3.58 -18.75 4.34
N LEU A 129 -4.25 -19.17 3.26
CA LEU A 129 -5.70 -19.25 3.18
C LEU A 129 -6.23 -20.47 3.93
N GLN A 130 -5.59 -21.64 3.73
CA GLN A 130 -5.99 -22.89 4.40
C GLN A 130 -5.86 -22.83 5.92
N SER A 131 -4.86 -22.10 6.42
CA SER A 131 -4.65 -21.89 7.86
C SER A 131 -5.41 -20.68 8.43
N GLY A 132 -6.20 -19.98 7.61
CA GLY A 132 -7.01 -18.83 8.04
C GLY A 132 -6.20 -17.60 8.42
N LYS A 133 -4.92 -17.53 8.04
CA LYS A 133 -4.05 -16.37 8.29
C LYS A 133 -4.43 -15.16 7.47
N ILE A 134 -4.93 -15.41 6.26
CA ILE A 134 -5.57 -14.41 5.42
C ILE A 134 -7.04 -14.81 5.31
N PRO A 135 -7.94 -14.04 5.94
CA PRO A 135 -9.36 -14.31 5.86
C PRO A 135 -9.90 -14.15 4.43
N TRP A 136 -10.89 -14.97 4.08
CA TRP A 136 -11.45 -15.04 2.73
C TRP A 136 -12.22 -13.77 2.36
N ASP A 137 -12.85 -13.14 3.34
CA ASP A 137 -13.50 -11.83 3.30
C ASP A 137 -12.50 -10.66 3.25
N GLN A 138 -11.20 -10.92 3.15
CA GLN A 138 -10.17 -9.91 2.88
C GLN A 138 -9.53 -10.09 1.50
N LEU A 139 -10.10 -10.95 0.65
CA LEU A 139 -9.63 -11.24 -0.69
C LEU A 139 -10.66 -10.86 -1.75
N ILE A 140 -10.16 -10.40 -2.89
CA ILE A 140 -10.92 -10.13 -4.10
C ILE A 140 -10.30 -10.86 -5.28
N THR A 141 -11.13 -11.22 -6.25
CA THR A 141 -10.67 -11.66 -7.55
C THR A 141 -10.69 -10.49 -8.52
N LEU A 142 -9.54 -10.20 -9.12
CA LEU A 142 -9.44 -9.42 -10.35
C LEU A 142 -9.54 -10.42 -11.50
N ARG A 143 -10.59 -10.32 -12.31
CA ARG A 143 -10.87 -11.33 -13.32
C ARG A 143 -10.09 -11.10 -14.60
N LYS A 144 -9.90 -12.18 -15.34
CA LYS A 144 -9.44 -12.12 -16.73
C LYS A 144 -10.23 -11.08 -17.53
N GLY A 145 -9.52 -10.32 -18.36
CA GLY A 145 -10.07 -9.27 -19.20
C GLY A 145 -10.11 -7.90 -18.53
N GLU A 146 -10.06 -7.83 -17.20
CA GLU A 146 -10.08 -6.53 -16.49
C GLU A 146 -8.81 -5.70 -16.76
N PRO A 147 -8.93 -4.36 -16.83
CA PRO A 147 -7.77 -3.48 -16.91
C PRO A 147 -7.04 -3.43 -15.56
N ALA A 148 -5.72 -3.50 -15.65
CA ALA A 148 -4.80 -3.35 -14.53
C ALA A 148 -3.67 -2.37 -14.89
N ARG A 149 -2.92 -1.93 -13.89
CA ARG A 149 -1.70 -1.13 -14.09
C ARG A 149 -0.49 -1.90 -13.60
N SER A 150 0.56 -1.89 -14.41
CA SER A 150 1.85 -2.45 -14.02
C SER A 150 2.36 -1.75 -12.75
N PRO A 151 2.74 -2.50 -11.71
CA PRO A 151 3.28 -1.92 -10.48
C PRO A 151 4.69 -1.34 -10.68
N PHE A 152 5.31 -1.56 -11.84
CA PHE A 152 6.69 -1.15 -12.11
C PHE A 152 6.80 0.12 -12.95
N ASP A 153 5.98 0.25 -13.99
CA ASP A 153 6.03 1.38 -14.94
C ASP A 153 4.68 2.08 -15.13
N GLY A 154 3.65 1.67 -14.38
CA GLY A 154 2.33 2.30 -14.37
C GLY A 154 1.51 2.12 -15.66
N LYS A 155 2.06 1.40 -16.65
CA LYS A 155 1.40 1.20 -17.94
C LYS A 155 0.14 0.35 -17.77
N PRO A 156 -0.97 0.74 -18.42
CA PRO A 156 -2.17 -0.08 -18.42
C PRO A 156 -1.91 -1.38 -19.20
N PHE A 157 -2.50 -2.47 -18.72
CA PHE A 157 -2.53 -3.75 -19.41
C PHE A 157 -3.84 -4.49 -19.08
N ILE A 158 -4.17 -5.50 -19.87
CA ILE A 158 -5.35 -6.34 -19.65
C ILE A 158 -4.91 -7.65 -18.98
N LEU A 159 -5.60 -8.05 -17.92
CA LEU A 159 -5.37 -9.31 -17.24
C LEU A 159 -5.64 -10.49 -18.19
N THR A 160 -4.66 -11.36 -18.39
CA THR A 160 -4.78 -12.55 -19.24
C THR A 160 -5.41 -13.74 -18.52
N GLU A 161 -5.45 -13.68 -17.18
CA GLU A 161 -5.95 -14.68 -16.26
C GLU A 161 -6.42 -14.00 -14.97
N ASP A 162 -7.17 -14.73 -14.14
CA ASP A 162 -7.57 -14.24 -12.83
C ASP A 162 -6.38 -13.97 -11.92
N LYS A 163 -6.54 -13.02 -11.01
CA LYS A 163 -5.58 -12.71 -9.94
C LYS A 163 -6.33 -12.58 -8.63
N ILE A 164 -5.87 -13.30 -7.60
CA ILE A 164 -6.39 -13.12 -6.24
C ILE A 164 -5.58 -12.02 -5.56
N LYS A 165 -6.24 -10.95 -5.12
CA LYS A 165 -5.59 -9.79 -4.48
C LYS A 165 -6.18 -9.58 -3.09
N VAL A 166 -5.34 -9.16 -2.15
CA VAL A 166 -5.80 -8.69 -0.84
C VAL A 166 -6.61 -7.40 -1.01
N ARG A 167 -7.64 -7.18 -0.20
CA ARG A 167 -8.42 -5.94 -0.25
C ARG A 167 -7.57 -4.72 0.10
N GLU A 168 -7.93 -3.60 -0.49
CA GLU A 168 -7.45 -2.28 -0.11
C GLU A 168 -8.55 -1.60 0.74
N LYS A 169 -8.17 -0.61 1.54
CA LYS A 169 -9.11 0.17 2.34
C LYS A 169 -10.02 0.99 1.42
N GLU A 170 -11.27 1.16 1.83
CA GLU A 170 -12.26 1.91 1.05
C GLU A 170 -11.75 3.29 0.65
N GLY A 171 -11.86 3.63 -0.64
CA GLY A 171 -11.42 4.91 -1.19
C GLY A 171 -9.90 5.12 -1.23
N LEU A 172 -9.10 4.12 -0.85
CA LEU A 172 -7.64 4.20 -0.80
C LEU A 172 -7.01 3.01 -1.52
N ARG A 173 -5.75 3.16 -1.93
CA ARG A 173 -4.92 2.05 -2.43
C ARG A 173 -4.17 1.31 -1.31
N GLU A 174 -4.43 1.70 -0.06
CA GLU A 174 -3.72 1.18 1.10
C GLU A 174 -4.22 -0.22 1.45
N CYS A 175 -3.30 -1.17 1.69
CA CYS A 175 -3.63 -2.53 2.09
C CYS A 175 -4.47 -2.55 3.38
N VAL A 176 -5.52 -3.38 3.41
CA VAL A 176 -6.43 -3.49 4.57
C VAL A 176 -5.72 -3.94 5.85
N PHE A 177 -4.61 -4.67 5.74
CA PHE A 177 -3.80 -5.13 6.88
C PHE A 177 -2.79 -4.09 7.39
N LEU A 178 -2.70 -2.92 6.75
CA LEU A 178 -1.89 -1.82 7.28
C LEU A 178 -2.70 -1.08 8.34
N THR A 179 -2.28 -1.17 9.60
CA THR A 179 -2.88 -0.43 10.70
C THR A 179 -2.00 0.79 11.02
N SER A 180 -2.60 1.97 10.96
CA SER A 180 -2.04 3.28 11.32
C SER A 180 -3.24 4.18 11.56
N GLN A 181 -3.44 4.73 12.76
CA GLN A 181 -4.61 5.59 13.02
C GLN A 181 -4.38 7.02 12.52
N THR A 182 -3.11 7.45 12.47
CA THR A 182 -2.69 8.77 11.99
C THR A 182 -1.47 8.66 11.07
N ALA A 183 -1.14 9.75 10.36
CA ALA A 183 0.03 9.82 9.48
C ALA A 183 1.37 9.75 10.24
N ASP A 184 1.34 10.14 11.53
CA ASP A 184 2.48 10.26 12.44
C ASP A 184 2.74 8.99 13.27
N GLU A 185 1.77 8.07 13.29
CA GLU A 185 1.93 6.77 13.92
C GLU A 185 2.79 5.81 13.10
N ALA A 186 3.48 4.92 13.81
CA ALA A 186 4.21 3.84 13.18
C ALA A 186 3.24 2.92 12.44
N ALA A 187 3.53 2.68 11.16
CA ALA A 187 2.81 1.70 10.36
C ALA A 187 3.02 0.29 10.94
N VAL A 188 1.93 -0.45 11.14
CA VAL A 188 1.98 -1.85 11.58
C VAL A 188 1.25 -2.72 10.56
N CYS A 189 1.87 -3.82 10.14
CA CYS A 189 1.21 -4.83 9.33
C CYS A 189 0.66 -5.91 10.25
N SER A 190 -0.66 -6.05 10.33
CA SER A 190 -1.31 -6.99 11.24
C SER A 190 -1.02 -8.47 10.91
N ILE A 191 -0.59 -8.75 9.68
CA ILE A 191 -0.18 -10.08 9.22
C ILE A 191 1.32 -10.19 8.96
N TYR A 192 2.18 -9.37 9.59
CA TYR A 192 3.60 -9.26 9.23
C TYR A 192 4.36 -10.59 9.16
N ASN A 193 4.08 -11.51 10.10
CA ASN A 193 4.71 -12.84 10.13
C ASN A 193 4.11 -13.81 9.12
N ASP A 194 2.87 -13.58 8.71
CA ASP A 194 2.08 -14.42 7.79
C ASP A 194 1.90 -13.72 6.43
N ARG A 195 2.87 -12.88 6.03
CA ARG A 195 2.81 -12.07 4.80
C ARG A 195 2.86 -12.94 3.53
N PRO A 196 2.07 -12.62 2.49
CA PRO A 196 2.16 -13.23 1.17
C PRO A 196 3.54 -13.15 0.52
N LEU A 197 3.80 -14.02 -0.46
CA LEU A 197 5.06 -14.07 -1.21
C LEU A 197 5.44 -12.69 -1.77
N GLN A 198 4.49 -11.99 -2.41
CA GLN A 198 4.76 -10.66 -2.94
C GLN A 198 5.20 -9.69 -1.84
N CYS A 199 4.56 -9.71 -0.67
CA CYS A 199 4.96 -8.87 0.46
C CYS A 199 6.33 -9.24 1.06
N ARG A 200 6.76 -10.49 0.96
CA ARG A 200 8.10 -10.93 1.39
C ARG A 200 9.17 -10.45 0.41
N ALA A 201 8.86 -10.43 -0.88
CA ALA A 201 9.75 -9.97 -1.94
C ALA A 201 9.75 -8.43 -2.11
N GLN A 202 8.69 -7.75 -1.68
CA GLN A 202 8.59 -6.31 -1.87
C GLN A 202 9.66 -5.57 -1.04
N ALA A 203 10.56 -4.87 -1.73
CA ALA A 203 11.54 -3.98 -1.14
C ALA A 203 11.30 -2.55 -1.66
N CYS A 204 10.89 -1.63 -0.79
CA CYS A 204 10.69 -0.23 -1.18
C CYS A 204 11.99 0.52 -1.54
N TRP A 205 13.13 -0.14 -1.42
CA TRP A 205 14.47 0.35 -1.77
C TRP A 205 15.11 -0.41 -2.95
N ASP A 206 14.50 -1.51 -3.40
CA ASP A 206 15.03 -2.36 -4.47
C ASP A 206 13.89 -3.01 -5.27
N PRO A 207 13.69 -2.65 -6.55
CA PRO A 207 12.62 -3.23 -7.36
C PRO A 207 12.91 -4.66 -7.84
N ILE A 208 14.15 -5.16 -7.76
CA ILE A 208 14.56 -6.42 -8.37
C ILE A 208 13.79 -7.62 -7.81
N PRO A 209 13.72 -7.85 -6.48
CA PRO A 209 13.07 -9.05 -5.96
C PRO A 209 11.56 -9.07 -6.26
N ALA A 210 10.92 -7.90 -6.30
CA ALA A 210 9.53 -7.77 -6.69
C ALA A 210 9.30 -8.13 -8.18
N ARG A 211 10.25 -7.77 -9.07
CA ARG A 211 10.20 -8.15 -10.50
C ARG A 211 10.37 -9.64 -10.69
N GLU A 212 11.35 -10.25 -10.03
CA GLU A 212 11.57 -11.70 -10.10
C GLU A 212 10.35 -12.49 -9.61
N THR A 213 9.70 -11.99 -8.54
CA THR A 213 8.48 -12.62 -8.01
C THR A 213 7.29 -12.48 -8.95
N ALA A 214 7.21 -11.42 -9.76
CA ALA A 214 6.08 -11.19 -10.66
C ALA A 214 5.96 -12.26 -11.78
N ASP A 215 7.03 -12.98 -12.08
CA ASP A 215 7.04 -14.08 -13.05
C ASP A 215 6.61 -15.42 -12.42
N MET A 216 6.45 -15.48 -11.09
CA MET A 216 6.02 -16.68 -10.40
C MET A 216 4.51 -16.95 -10.60
N PRO A 217 4.06 -18.22 -10.60
CA PRO A 217 2.65 -18.55 -10.78
C PRO A 217 1.75 -17.85 -9.77
N PHE A 218 0.73 -17.15 -10.27
CA PHE A 218 -0.26 -16.51 -9.44
C PHE A 218 -1.26 -17.51 -8.87
N LEU A 219 -1.87 -17.16 -7.74
CA LEU A 219 -3.00 -17.90 -7.23
C LEU A 219 -4.23 -17.59 -8.07
N LEU A 220 -4.91 -18.64 -8.54
CA LEU A 220 -6.19 -18.54 -9.25
C LEU A 220 -7.32 -19.03 -8.35
N ARG A 221 -8.56 -18.56 -8.59
CA ARG A 221 -9.75 -19.07 -7.90
C ARG A 221 -9.89 -20.59 -8.04
N GLU A 222 -9.53 -21.14 -9.20
CA GLU A 222 -9.59 -22.57 -9.47
C GLU A 222 -8.70 -23.38 -8.51
N ASN A 223 -7.55 -22.83 -8.10
CA ASN A 223 -6.69 -23.51 -7.13
C ASN A 223 -7.32 -23.51 -5.74
N ILE A 224 -8.01 -22.43 -5.39
CA ILE A 224 -8.70 -22.26 -4.11
C ILE A 224 -9.89 -23.24 -4.01
N PHE A 225 -10.65 -23.40 -5.09
CA PHE A 225 -11.90 -24.19 -5.12
C PHE A 225 -11.76 -25.55 -5.81
N ALA A 226 -10.54 -26.04 -6.04
CA ALA A 226 -10.27 -27.27 -6.79
C ALA A 226 -11.02 -28.52 -6.27
N GLY A 227 -11.38 -28.56 -4.98
CA GLY A 227 -12.11 -29.65 -4.36
C GLY A 227 -13.64 -29.52 -4.38
N VAL A 228 -14.19 -28.47 -5.00
CA VAL A 228 -15.62 -28.15 -4.96
C VAL A 228 -16.16 -27.90 -6.38
N ASP A 229 -16.43 -28.98 -7.11
CA ASP A 229 -16.94 -28.96 -8.50
C ASP A 229 -18.12 -28.01 -8.73
N LEU A 230 -19.00 -27.90 -7.73
CA LEU A 230 -20.16 -27.03 -7.80
C LEU A 230 -19.77 -25.54 -7.88
N LEU A 231 -18.78 -25.11 -7.09
CA LEU A 231 -18.30 -23.73 -7.12
C LEU A 231 -17.58 -23.43 -8.43
N LEU A 232 -16.80 -24.38 -8.95
CA LEU A 232 -16.16 -24.24 -10.27
C LEU A 232 -17.19 -24.07 -11.39
N LYS A 233 -18.30 -24.83 -11.36
CA LYS A 233 -19.40 -24.68 -12.31
C LYS A 233 -20.11 -23.33 -12.17
N ILE A 234 -20.36 -22.87 -10.94
CA ILE A 234 -20.98 -21.56 -10.68
C ILE A 234 -20.08 -20.44 -11.21
N MET A 235 -18.76 -20.52 -10.97
CA MET A 235 -17.79 -19.57 -11.49
C MET A 235 -17.78 -19.54 -13.02
N GLY A 236 -17.80 -20.71 -13.67
CA GLY A 236 -17.84 -20.80 -15.13
C GLY A 236 -19.13 -20.24 -15.72
N GLU A 237 -20.29 -20.53 -15.10
CA GLU A 237 -21.58 -19.98 -15.53
C GLU A 237 -21.58 -18.45 -15.40
N HIS A 238 -21.10 -17.94 -14.26
CA HIS A 238 -20.95 -16.50 -14.04
C HIS A 238 -20.00 -15.86 -15.07
N GLU A 239 -18.84 -16.45 -15.34
CA GLU A 239 -17.89 -15.91 -16.32
C GLU A 239 -18.50 -15.83 -17.72
N SER A 240 -19.28 -16.84 -18.13
CA SER A 240 -19.89 -16.88 -19.47
C SER A 240 -20.94 -15.78 -19.71
N ARG A 241 -21.63 -15.31 -18.66
CA ARG A 241 -22.72 -14.32 -18.76
C ARG A 241 -22.31 -12.95 -18.26
N CYS A 242 -21.44 -12.92 -17.26
CA CYS A 242 -20.98 -11.74 -16.55
C CYS A 242 -19.48 -11.51 -16.78
N GLY A 243 -18.94 -11.89 -17.95
CA GLY A 243 -17.61 -11.54 -18.44
C GLY A 243 -17.30 -10.04 -18.35
N PHE A 244 -16.06 -9.64 -18.05
CA PHE A 244 -15.69 -8.21 -18.18
C PHE A 244 -15.93 -7.71 -19.61
N GLU A 245 -15.67 -8.56 -20.61
CA GLU A 245 -15.93 -8.27 -22.02
C GLU A 245 -17.38 -7.85 -22.25
N ALA A 246 -18.35 -8.60 -21.73
CA ALA A 246 -19.78 -8.27 -21.86
C ALA A 246 -20.12 -6.88 -21.30
N LEU A 247 -19.57 -6.53 -20.13
CA LEU A 247 -19.76 -5.20 -19.54
C LEU A 247 -19.09 -4.12 -20.39
N SER A 248 -17.85 -4.35 -20.82
CA SER A 248 -17.09 -3.38 -21.63
C SER A 248 -17.74 -3.11 -22.99
N SER A 249 -18.22 -4.14 -23.68
CA SER A 249 -18.91 -4.00 -24.96
C SER A 249 -20.22 -3.22 -24.82
N ALA A 250 -20.96 -3.43 -23.74
CA ALA A 250 -22.20 -2.68 -23.49
C ALA A 250 -21.92 -1.18 -23.25
N PHE A 251 -20.85 -0.82 -22.52
CA PHE A 251 -20.44 0.58 -22.38
C PHE A 251 -19.88 1.20 -23.66
N GLU A 252 -19.15 0.43 -24.48
CA GLU A 252 -18.73 0.87 -25.81
C GLU A 252 -19.92 1.17 -26.72
N GLU A 253 -20.98 0.37 -26.63
CA GLU A 253 -22.21 0.58 -27.38
C GLU A 253 -22.96 1.85 -26.92
N ILE A 254 -23.10 2.08 -25.60
CA ILE A 254 -23.67 3.31 -25.06
C ILE A 254 -22.96 4.55 -25.61
N ASN A 255 -21.63 4.52 -25.66
CA ASN A 255 -20.83 5.61 -26.21
C ASN A 255 -21.08 5.81 -27.71
N ARG A 256 -21.27 4.73 -28.46
CA ARG A 256 -21.53 4.78 -29.91
C ARG A 256 -22.94 5.25 -30.24
N SER A 257 -23.92 4.86 -29.45
CA SER A 257 -25.34 5.20 -29.63
C SER A 257 -25.77 6.46 -28.89
N ASN A 258 -24.82 7.21 -28.30
CA ASN A 258 -25.08 8.44 -27.54
C ASN A 258 -26.14 8.24 -26.43
N GLY A 259 -26.10 7.10 -25.74
CA GLY A 259 -26.95 6.79 -24.60
C GLY A 259 -28.20 5.93 -24.88
N GLU A 260 -28.52 5.61 -26.12
CA GLU A 260 -29.75 4.87 -26.47
C GLU A 260 -29.79 3.44 -25.90
N ASN A 261 -28.62 2.82 -25.67
CA ASN A 261 -28.51 1.42 -25.21
C ASN A 261 -28.22 1.29 -23.70
N VAL A 262 -28.58 2.29 -22.89
CA VAL A 262 -28.37 2.26 -21.43
C VAL A 262 -29.07 1.08 -20.75
N ASN A 263 -30.22 0.64 -21.30
CA ASN A 263 -30.98 -0.48 -20.76
C ASN A 263 -30.19 -1.79 -20.79
N GLU A 264 -29.32 -2.02 -21.77
CA GLU A 264 -28.51 -3.24 -21.85
C GLU A 264 -27.55 -3.34 -20.66
N VAL A 265 -26.91 -2.22 -20.27
CA VAL A 265 -26.05 -2.19 -19.07
C VAL A 265 -26.87 -2.37 -17.80
N LEU A 266 -28.06 -1.76 -17.70
CA LEU A 266 -28.94 -1.95 -16.54
C LEU A 266 -29.43 -3.40 -16.41
N GLU A 267 -29.72 -4.07 -17.53
CA GLU A 267 -30.08 -5.49 -17.56
C GLU A 267 -28.90 -6.37 -17.11
N LEU A 268 -27.68 -6.10 -17.60
CA LEU A 268 -26.47 -6.79 -17.15
C LEU A 268 -26.21 -6.61 -15.65
N LEU A 269 -26.31 -5.37 -15.15
CA LEU A 269 -26.17 -5.05 -13.73
C LEU A 269 -27.22 -5.76 -12.87
N SER A 270 -28.46 -5.80 -13.36
CA SER A 270 -29.56 -6.47 -12.68
C SER A 270 -29.36 -7.98 -12.63
N TYR A 271 -28.98 -8.58 -13.76
CA TYR A 271 -28.70 -10.01 -13.85
C TYR A 271 -27.57 -10.43 -12.91
N GLU A 272 -26.46 -9.69 -12.92
CA GLU A 272 -25.27 -10.01 -12.13
C GLU A 272 -25.53 -9.91 -10.62
N ASP A 273 -26.22 -8.86 -10.18
CA ASP A 273 -26.65 -8.68 -8.79
C ASP A 273 -27.60 -9.81 -8.33
N HIS A 274 -28.61 -10.16 -9.14
CA HIS A 274 -29.50 -11.28 -8.82
C HIS A 274 -28.74 -12.62 -8.78
N PHE A 275 -27.76 -12.82 -9.68
CA PHE A 275 -26.93 -14.03 -9.65
C PHE A 275 -26.13 -14.12 -8.36
N ARG A 276 -25.50 -13.02 -7.92
CA ARG A 276 -24.77 -12.96 -6.65
C ARG A 276 -25.66 -13.27 -5.46
N GLN A 277 -26.81 -12.62 -5.37
CA GLN A 277 -27.78 -12.83 -4.29
C GLN A 277 -28.26 -14.29 -4.26
N PHE A 278 -28.65 -14.83 -5.42
CA PHE A 278 -29.07 -16.21 -5.54
C PHE A 278 -27.99 -17.19 -5.08
N VAL A 279 -26.73 -17.02 -5.51
CA VAL A 279 -25.62 -17.90 -5.11
C VAL A 279 -25.35 -17.78 -3.61
N SER A 280 -25.30 -16.55 -3.08
CA SER A 280 -25.11 -16.28 -1.65
C SER A 280 -26.17 -16.99 -0.80
N GLU A 281 -27.45 -16.77 -1.09
CA GLU A 281 -28.57 -17.34 -0.35
C GLU A 281 -28.67 -18.86 -0.52
N ARG A 282 -28.54 -19.36 -1.76
CA ARG A 282 -28.75 -20.77 -2.07
C ARG A 282 -27.68 -21.68 -1.47
N PHE A 283 -26.45 -21.18 -1.34
CA PHE A 283 -25.29 -21.92 -0.87
C PHE A 283 -24.77 -21.43 0.49
N ASN A 284 -25.45 -20.46 1.12
CA ASN A 284 -25.09 -19.86 2.40
C ASN A 284 -23.62 -19.36 2.41
N ILE A 285 -23.24 -18.66 1.33
CA ILE A 285 -21.93 -18.03 1.18
C ILE A 285 -22.07 -16.57 1.64
N PRO A 286 -21.27 -16.10 2.61
CA PRO A 286 -21.37 -14.72 3.07
C PRO A 286 -21.15 -13.71 1.93
N SER A 287 -21.91 -12.61 1.93
CA SER A 287 -21.87 -11.61 0.85
C SER A 287 -20.47 -10.98 0.72
N GLU A 288 -19.77 -10.79 1.82
CA GLU A 288 -18.39 -10.29 1.86
C GLU A 288 -17.37 -11.22 1.18
N SER A 289 -17.70 -12.51 1.01
CA SER A 289 -16.85 -13.48 0.31
C SER A 289 -17.16 -13.57 -1.19
N MET A 290 -18.21 -12.89 -1.67
CA MET A 290 -18.61 -12.96 -3.06
C MET A 290 -17.59 -12.37 -4.01
N ASP A 291 -16.80 -11.37 -3.59
CA ASP A 291 -15.77 -10.80 -4.47
C ASP A 291 -14.59 -11.74 -4.68
N LEU A 292 -14.30 -12.61 -3.71
CA LEU A 292 -13.35 -13.70 -3.91
C LEU A 292 -13.92 -14.72 -4.89
N LEU A 293 -15.20 -15.11 -4.74
CA LEU A 293 -15.79 -16.15 -5.57
C LEU A 293 -16.06 -15.68 -7.00
N LEU A 294 -16.62 -14.49 -7.21
CA LEU A 294 -17.14 -14.00 -8.49
C LEU A 294 -16.44 -12.73 -9.02
N GLY A 295 -15.45 -12.21 -8.29
CA GLY A 295 -14.81 -10.92 -8.60
C GLY A 295 -15.65 -9.73 -8.15
N ARG A 296 -15.18 -8.50 -8.44
CA ARG A 296 -15.92 -7.27 -8.15
C ARG A 296 -17.30 -7.27 -8.82
N SER A 297 -18.29 -6.66 -8.18
CA SER A 297 -19.63 -6.57 -8.78
C SER A 297 -19.62 -5.69 -10.02
N PHE A 298 -20.53 -5.93 -10.96
CA PHE A 298 -20.64 -5.06 -12.14
C PHE A 298 -20.91 -3.60 -11.73
N ALA A 299 -21.67 -3.38 -10.66
CA ALA A 299 -21.92 -2.05 -10.10
C ALA A 299 -20.64 -1.35 -9.61
N GLN A 300 -19.68 -2.08 -9.01
CA GLN A 300 -18.37 -1.51 -8.67
C GLN A 300 -17.54 -1.23 -9.92
N MET A 301 -17.64 -2.10 -10.94
CA MET A 301 -16.86 -2.00 -12.16
C MET A 301 -17.32 -0.88 -13.09
N THR A 302 -18.54 -0.36 -12.96
CA THR A 302 -19.00 0.79 -13.78
C THR A 302 -18.10 2.02 -13.61
N THR A 303 -17.40 2.14 -12.47
CA THR A 303 -16.47 3.25 -12.19
C THR A 303 -15.32 3.31 -13.20
N LEU A 304 -14.92 2.16 -13.76
CA LEU A 304 -13.93 2.07 -14.83
C LEU A 304 -14.37 2.79 -16.12
N PHE A 305 -15.67 2.98 -16.29
CA PHE A 305 -16.29 3.66 -17.43
C PHE A 305 -16.74 5.08 -17.08
N GLY A 306 -16.44 5.58 -15.87
CA GLY A 306 -16.84 6.91 -15.39
C GLY A 306 -18.29 6.99 -14.91
N PHE A 307 -18.87 5.87 -14.47
CA PHE A 307 -20.24 5.82 -13.95
C PHE A 307 -20.30 5.12 -12.60
N ARG A 308 -21.27 5.47 -11.77
CA ARG A 308 -21.67 4.70 -10.59
C ARG A 308 -23.14 4.33 -10.66
N VAL A 309 -23.51 3.26 -9.99
CA VAL A 309 -24.91 2.85 -9.85
C VAL A 309 -25.50 3.55 -8.62
N SER A 310 -26.62 4.25 -8.80
CA SER A 310 -27.42 4.81 -7.72
C SER A 310 -28.78 4.10 -7.66
N CYS A 311 -29.29 3.88 -6.46
CA CYS A 311 -30.65 3.39 -6.26
C CYS A 311 -31.55 4.54 -5.83
N GLU A 312 -32.65 4.74 -6.56
CA GLU A 312 -33.72 5.64 -6.18
C GLU A 312 -34.54 5.06 -5.01
N PRO A 313 -35.33 5.88 -4.28
CA PRO A 313 -36.14 5.42 -3.14
C PRO A 313 -37.17 4.32 -3.48
N ASP A 314 -37.57 4.21 -4.75
CA ASP A 314 -38.49 3.18 -5.25
C ASP A 314 -37.78 1.87 -5.65
N GLY A 315 -36.45 1.82 -5.49
CA GLY A 315 -35.61 0.68 -5.86
C GLY A 315 -35.12 0.71 -7.31
N THR A 316 -35.46 1.73 -8.10
CA THR A 316 -34.97 1.89 -9.47
C THR A 316 -33.46 2.11 -9.46
N ARG A 317 -32.73 1.32 -10.26
CA ARG A 317 -31.29 1.48 -10.46
C ARG A 317 -31.02 2.41 -11.63
N CYS A 318 -30.20 3.43 -11.39
CA CYS A 318 -29.79 4.41 -12.37
C CYS A 318 -28.26 4.42 -12.50
N LEU A 319 -27.77 4.68 -13.72
CA LEU A 319 -26.37 5.02 -13.94
C LEU A 319 -26.22 6.54 -13.83
N VAL A 320 -25.30 6.99 -12.99
CA VAL A 320 -24.96 8.41 -12.84
C VAL A 320 -23.48 8.62 -13.10
N SER A 321 -23.12 9.80 -13.63
CA SER A 321 -21.72 10.19 -13.84
C SER A 321 -20.95 10.07 -12.54
N ASP A 322 -19.77 9.45 -12.62
CA ASP A 322 -18.84 9.43 -11.51
C ASP A 322 -17.95 10.67 -11.58
N ASP A 323 -18.35 11.72 -10.86
CA ASP A 323 -17.62 12.99 -10.81
C ASP A 323 -16.28 12.88 -10.04
N GLN A 324 -15.93 11.70 -9.55
CA GLN A 324 -14.65 11.36 -8.94
C GLN A 324 -13.63 11.00 -10.04
N LYS A 325 -13.23 11.98 -10.85
CA LYS A 325 -12.01 11.84 -11.67
C LYS A 325 -10.81 12.32 -10.87
N GLU A 326 -10.11 11.38 -10.23
CA GLU A 326 -8.70 11.53 -9.83
C GLU A 326 -7.85 10.42 -10.46
#